data_AF-X1EAE6-F1
#
_entry.id   AF-X1EAE6-F1
#
_cell.length_a   1.000
_cell.length_b   1.000
_cell.length_c   1.000
_cell.angle_alpha   90.00
_cell.angle_beta   90.00
_cell.angle_gamma   90.00
#
_symmetry.space_group_name_H-M   'P 1'
#
loop_
_entity.id
_entity.type
_entity.pdbx_description
1 polymer ?
#
loop_
_entity_poly.entity_id
_entity_poly.type
_entity_poly.pdbx_seq_one_letter_code
_entity_poly.pdbx_strand_id
1 'polypeptide(L)'
;LYQMTHIGRWFINEMKELVEFEEELLKYRWNDLPHEKLAKAKEWGFSDKYLAVLFNIREREVRQRRITIGKYGRFDVVPVSGIENAAYYYSTYVGEDKVPVSSKKKVMILGGGPNRIGQGIEFDYTCVHAAFALRDEGYESIMVNCNPETVSTDYDTSNKLYFEPLTVEDVLTIYEKERPEGVIVQFGGQTPLNIAEELKDNGVNVLGTSPESIRFAEDRERFREKVISLDIPQPESSTARSLEEAVEIANRIDYPLMVRPSFVLGGRGMKIIYDELTLRRYAKEAIQVSPEYPMLIDRFLENAIETEVDALSDGNKTFVAAIMEHIELAGVHSGDSACVIPPRTIKEEHLETIEKYTHQIAKELKVVGLINIQYAICDNKVYIWTFFL
;
A
#
# COMPACT_ATOMS: atom_id res chain seq x y z
N LEU A 1 10.63 -26.72 -23.36
CA LEU A 1 9.72 -25.62 -22.97
C LEU A 1 8.40 -25.63 -23.74
N TYR A 2 8.37 -25.40 -25.07
CA TYR A 2 7.12 -25.40 -25.85
C TYR A 2 6.26 -26.66 -25.64
N GLN A 3 6.85 -27.85 -25.75
CA GLN A 3 6.13 -29.12 -25.59
C GLN A 3 5.52 -29.32 -24.18
N MET A 4 6.02 -28.63 -23.16
CA MET A 4 5.54 -28.76 -21.78
C MET A 4 4.52 -27.68 -21.41
N THR A 5 4.68 -26.48 -21.95
CA THR A 5 3.92 -25.28 -21.54
C THR A 5 2.84 -24.89 -22.54
N HIS A 6 2.97 -25.33 -23.81
CA HIS A 6 2.16 -24.88 -24.94
C HIS A 6 2.21 -23.36 -25.21
N ILE A 7 3.08 -22.60 -24.54
CA ILE A 7 3.34 -21.18 -24.83
C ILE A 7 3.99 -21.08 -26.21
N GLY A 8 3.50 -20.18 -27.07
CA GLY A 8 4.00 -19.99 -28.43
C GLY A 8 5.52 -19.80 -28.49
N ARG A 9 6.17 -20.41 -29.50
CA ARG A 9 7.64 -20.36 -29.65
C ARG A 9 8.19 -18.95 -29.78
N TRP A 10 7.41 -18.02 -30.36
CA TRP A 10 7.77 -16.62 -30.45
C TRP A 10 8.01 -16.00 -29.06
N PHE A 11 7.04 -16.11 -28.14
CA PHE A 11 7.19 -15.62 -26.76
C PHE A 11 8.34 -16.30 -26.00
N ILE A 12 8.54 -17.61 -26.21
CA ILE A 12 9.66 -18.34 -25.60
C ILE A 12 11.00 -17.78 -26.10
N ASN A 13 11.10 -17.40 -27.36
CA ASN A 13 12.32 -16.80 -27.91
C ASN A 13 12.54 -15.39 -27.34
N GLU A 14 11.51 -14.54 -27.26
CA GLU A 14 11.63 -13.20 -26.63
C GLU A 14 12.11 -13.31 -25.17
N MET A 15 11.50 -14.21 -24.37
CA MET A 15 11.95 -14.49 -23.00
C MET A 15 13.40 -14.99 -22.96
N LYS A 16 13.80 -15.84 -23.91
CA LYS A 16 15.17 -16.33 -24.02
C LYS A 16 16.15 -15.20 -24.32
N GLU A 17 15.82 -14.29 -25.22
CA GLU A 17 16.66 -13.14 -25.58
C GLU A 17 16.91 -12.22 -24.38
N LEU A 18 15.89 -11.98 -23.54
CA LEU A 18 16.05 -11.23 -22.30
C LEU A 18 17.04 -11.91 -21.34
N VAL A 19 16.95 -13.22 -21.16
CA VAL A 19 17.87 -14.00 -20.30
C VAL A 19 19.29 -14.00 -20.87
N GLU A 20 19.47 -14.24 -22.17
CA GLU A 20 20.79 -14.21 -22.82
C GLU A 20 21.43 -12.82 -22.73
N PHE A 21 20.62 -11.77 -22.82
CA PHE A 21 21.10 -10.40 -22.63
C PHE A 21 21.48 -10.12 -21.18
N GLU A 22 20.73 -10.60 -20.21
CA GLU A 22 21.13 -10.53 -18.79
C GLU A 22 22.47 -11.23 -18.53
N GLU A 23 22.65 -12.45 -19.05
CA GLU A 23 23.93 -13.18 -18.95
C GLU A 23 25.07 -12.40 -19.62
N GLU A 24 24.78 -11.64 -20.68
CA GLU A 24 25.75 -10.74 -21.30
C GLU A 24 26.09 -9.56 -20.39
N LEU A 25 25.10 -8.92 -19.76
CA LEU A 25 25.28 -7.82 -18.81
C LEU A 25 26.16 -8.24 -17.63
N LEU A 26 25.98 -9.46 -17.12
CA LEU A 26 26.74 -10.03 -16.00
C LEU A 26 28.24 -10.26 -16.29
N LYS A 27 28.67 -10.20 -17.55
CA LYS A 27 30.10 -10.25 -17.91
C LYS A 27 30.84 -8.96 -17.53
N TYR A 28 30.11 -7.91 -17.19
CA TYR A 28 30.64 -6.61 -16.80
C TYR A 28 30.45 -6.37 -15.30
N ARG A 29 31.32 -5.53 -14.73
CA ARG A 29 31.02 -4.87 -13.45
C ARG A 29 30.21 -3.62 -13.72
N TRP A 30 29.43 -3.14 -12.73
CA TRP A 30 28.62 -1.94 -12.89
C TRP A 30 29.44 -0.78 -13.48
N ASN A 31 30.59 -0.43 -12.89
CA ASN A 31 31.41 0.69 -13.33
C ASN A 31 31.94 0.56 -14.78
N ASP A 32 32.07 -0.67 -15.29
CA ASP A 32 32.62 -0.97 -16.61
C ASP A 32 31.54 -1.30 -17.65
N LEU A 33 30.26 -1.34 -17.23
CA LEU A 33 29.14 -1.64 -18.14
C LEU A 33 29.04 -0.57 -19.24
N PRO A 34 29.09 -0.93 -20.53
CA PRO A 34 29.00 0.05 -21.61
C PRO A 34 27.67 0.81 -21.59
N HIS A 35 27.70 2.11 -21.88
CA HIS A 35 26.49 2.95 -21.88
C HIS A 35 25.42 2.46 -22.85
N GLU A 36 25.83 1.95 -24.01
CA GLU A 36 24.92 1.36 -25.00
C GLU A 36 24.19 0.13 -24.48
N LYS A 37 24.85 -0.69 -23.63
CA LYS A 37 24.24 -1.86 -23.01
C LYS A 37 23.21 -1.47 -21.96
N LEU A 38 23.52 -0.47 -21.14
CA LEU A 38 22.55 0.09 -20.19
C LEU A 38 21.35 0.71 -20.92
N ALA A 39 21.59 1.48 -21.98
CA ALA A 39 20.52 2.07 -22.79
C ALA A 39 19.61 0.98 -23.41
N LYS A 40 20.22 -0.06 -23.99
CA LYS A 40 19.49 -1.20 -24.55
C LYS A 40 18.69 -1.96 -23.49
N ALA A 41 19.24 -2.14 -22.29
CA ALA A 41 18.50 -2.77 -21.19
C ALA A 41 17.20 -2.01 -20.87
N LYS A 42 17.25 -0.67 -20.84
CA LYS A 42 16.04 0.14 -20.62
C LYS A 42 15.05 0.05 -21.79
N GLU A 43 15.54 0.01 -23.03
CA GLU A 43 14.69 -0.20 -24.22
C GLU A 43 14.00 -1.56 -24.21
N TRP A 44 14.61 -2.55 -23.58
CA TRP A 44 14.08 -3.90 -23.44
C TRP A 44 13.25 -4.10 -22.16
N GLY A 45 12.99 -3.03 -21.40
CA GLY A 45 12.09 -3.05 -20.25
C GLY A 45 12.71 -3.49 -18.92
N PHE A 46 14.05 -3.58 -18.83
CA PHE A 46 14.70 -3.85 -17.54
C PHE A 46 14.49 -2.67 -16.58
N SER A 47 13.94 -2.91 -15.39
CA SER A 47 13.77 -1.87 -14.37
C SER A 47 15.11 -1.50 -13.71
N ASP A 48 15.18 -0.27 -13.20
CA ASP A 48 16.33 0.22 -12.43
C ASP A 48 16.55 -0.66 -11.19
N LYS A 49 15.45 -1.10 -10.56
CA LYS A 49 15.48 -2.04 -9.42
C LYS A 49 16.05 -3.41 -9.80
N TYR A 50 15.68 -3.95 -10.95
CA TYR A 50 16.19 -5.25 -11.41
C TYR A 50 17.69 -5.17 -11.71
N LEU A 51 18.12 -4.15 -12.42
CA LEU A 51 19.55 -3.90 -12.69
C LEU A 51 20.33 -3.67 -11.38
N ALA A 52 19.75 -3.00 -10.40
CA ALA A 52 20.38 -2.79 -9.11
C ALA A 52 20.64 -4.10 -8.36
N VAL A 53 19.68 -5.03 -8.38
CA VAL A 53 19.85 -6.39 -7.84
C VAL A 53 20.92 -7.15 -8.63
N LEU A 54 20.84 -7.12 -9.96
CA LEU A 54 21.76 -7.84 -10.85
C LEU A 54 23.23 -7.45 -10.61
N PHE A 55 23.50 -6.17 -10.36
CA PHE A 55 24.84 -5.64 -10.13
C PHE A 55 25.20 -5.42 -8.66
N ASN A 56 24.30 -5.77 -7.72
CA ASN A 56 24.45 -5.57 -6.29
C ASN A 56 24.81 -4.11 -5.90
N ILE A 57 24.01 -3.16 -6.38
CA ILE A 57 24.13 -1.72 -6.13
C ILE A 57 22.76 -1.15 -5.71
N ARG A 58 22.68 0.15 -5.41
CA ARG A 58 21.40 0.80 -5.10
C ARG A 58 20.66 1.21 -6.38
N GLU A 59 19.33 1.13 -6.37
CA GLU A 59 18.47 1.55 -7.49
C GLU A 59 18.76 2.99 -7.95
N ARG A 60 18.97 3.91 -7.00
CA ARG A 60 19.33 5.30 -7.28
C ARG A 60 20.60 5.44 -8.13
N GLU A 61 21.57 4.53 -7.99
CA GLU A 61 22.80 4.56 -8.78
C GLU A 61 22.53 4.21 -10.25
N VAL A 62 21.64 3.25 -10.50
CA VAL A 62 21.16 2.91 -11.85
C VAL A 62 20.47 4.11 -12.47
N ARG A 63 19.50 4.69 -11.75
CA ARG A 63 18.73 5.86 -12.19
C ARG A 63 19.63 7.04 -12.53
N GLN A 64 20.57 7.38 -11.65
CA GLN A 64 21.49 8.50 -11.86
C GLN A 64 22.35 8.28 -13.10
N ARG A 65 22.88 7.07 -13.29
CA ARG A 65 23.70 6.76 -14.47
C ARG A 65 22.89 6.81 -15.75
N ARG A 66 21.68 6.25 -15.73
CA ARG A 66 20.71 6.27 -16.83
C ARG A 66 20.41 7.71 -17.27
N ILE A 67 20.17 8.61 -16.32
CA ILE A 67 19.99 10.05 -16.57
C ILE A 67 21.25 10.68 -17.16
N THR A 68 22.43 10.40 -16.61
CA THR A 68 23.71 10.96 -17.11
C THR A 68 24.01 10.59 -18.56
N ILE A 69 23.61 9.39 -19.00
CA ILE A 69 23.78 8.95 -20.39
C ILE A 69 22.65 9.43 -21.32
N GLY A 70 21.75 10.29 -20.82
CA GLY A 70 20.64 10.86 -21.59
C GLY A 70 19.46 9.90 -21.82
N LYS A 71 19.37 8.81 -21.06
CA LYS A 71 18.35 7.78 -21.23
C LYS A 71 17.14 8.02 -20.30
N TYR A 72 16.34 9.01 -20.64
CA TYR A 72 15.13 9.35 -19.90
C TYR A 72 13.94 8.47 -20.31
N GLY A 73 13.00 8.25 -19.38
CA GLY A 73 11.70 7.73 -19.73
C GLY A 73 10.95 8.78 -20.56
N ARG A 74 10.32 8.35 -21.64
CA ARG A 74 9.51 9.18 -22.54
C ARG A 74 8.10 8.63 -22.53
N PHE A 75 7.14 9.40 -23.05
CA PHE A 75 5.76 8.96 -23.08
C PHE A 75 5.18 9.06 -24.49
N ASP A 76 4.36 8.08 -24.84
CA ASP A 76 3.59 8.05 -26.08
C ASP A 76 2.10 7.91 -25.76
N VAL A 77 1.24 8.15 -26.75
CA VAL A 77 -0.21 8.14 -26.61
C VAL A 77 -0.76 6.76 -26.95
N VAL A 78 -1.66 6.24 -26.11
CA VAL A 78 -2.46 5.06 -26.43
C VAL A 78 -3.58 5.50 -27.38
N PRO A 79 -3.63 4.99 -28.63
CA PRO A 79 -4.70 5.34 -29.54
C PRO A 79 -6.02 4.71 -29.07
N VAL A 80 -6.99 5.55 -28.72
CA VAL A 80 -8.34 5.11 -28.34
C VAL A 80 -9.26 5.20 -29.56
N SER A 81 -9.89 4.08 -29.89
CA SER A 81 -10.77 3.99 -31.05
C SER A 81 -11.95 4.97 -30.93
N GLY A 82 -12.10 5.85 -31.91
CA GLY A 82 -13.21 6.80 -31.98
C GLY A 82 -13.04 8.09 -31.16
N ILE A 83 -11.86 8.31 -30.56
CA ILE A 83 -11.61 9.49 -29.72
C ILE A 83 -10.35 10.19 -30.19
N GLU A 84 -10.50 11.45 -30.61
CA GLU A 84 -9.37 12.29 -30.94
C GLU A 84 -8.74 12.85 -29.66
N ASN A 85 -7.42 12.71 -29.53
CA ASN A 85 -6.62 13.30 -28.44
C ASN A 85 -6.98 12.81 -27.02
N ALA A 86 -7.29 11.52 -26.86
CA ALA A 86 -7.40 10.93 -25.52
C ALA A 86 -6.10 11.16 -24.74
N ALA A 87 -6.21 11.69 -23.52
CA ALA A 87 -5.08 11.98 -22.65
C ALA A 87 -4.60 10.71 -21.92
N TYR A 88 -4.32 9.68 -22.70
CA TYR A 88 -4.02 8.32 -22.26
C TYR A 88 -2.61 7.93 -22.73
N TYR A 89 -1.72 7.65 -21.79
CA TYR A 89 -0.28 7.58 -22.04
C TYR A 89 0.36 6.33 -21.47
N TYR A 90 1.47 5.91 -22.08
CA TYR A 90 2.37 4.88 -21.56
C TYR A 90 3.83 5.31 -21.78
N SER A 91 4.74 4.77 -20.98
CA SER A 91 6.15 5.08 -21.01
C SER A 91 6.90 4.20 -22.00
N THR A 92 7.94 4.77 -22.59
CA THR A 92 8.86 4.07 -23.47
C THR A 92 10.22 4.73 -23.41
N TYR A 93 11.26 3.93 -23.60
CA TYR A 93 12.62 4.42 -23.75
C TYR A 93 13.01 4.65 -25.23
N VAL A 94 12.13 4.32 -26.17
CA VAL A 94 12.35 4.39 -27.62
C VAL A 94 11.48 5.49 -28.23
N GLY A 95 12.01 6.24 -29.20
CA GLY A 95 11.27 7.30 -29.91
C GLY A 95 11.33 8.67 -29.23
N GLU A 96 10.49 9.60 -29.68
CA GLU A 96 10.36 10.94 -29.09
C GLU A 96 9.27 10.96 -28.02
N ASP A 97 9.37 11.92 -27.10
CA ASP A 97 8.31 12.15 -26.11
C ASP A 97 7.18 12.95 -26.76
N LYS A 98 5.97 12.37 -26.81
CA LYS A 98 4.80 12.97 -27.48
C LYS A 98 3.81 13.60 -26.52
N VAL A 99 4.03 13.52 -25.21
CA VAL A 99 3.04 13.96 -24.22
C VAL A 99 3.35 15.40 -23.77
N PRO A 100 2.46 16.38 -24.05
CA PRO A 100 2.67 17.76 -23.67
C PRO A 100 2.43 17.98 -22.18
N VAL A 101 3.16 18.93 -21.59
CA VAL A 101 3.04 19.32 -20.17
C VAL A 101 2.32 20.66 -20.08
N SER A 102 1.20 20.72 -19.35
CA SER A 102 0.46 21.97 -19.16
C SER A 102 1.11 22.85 -18.07
N SER A 103 0.77 24.14 -18.03
CA SER A 103 1.17 25.06 -16.96
C SER A 103 0.15 25.17 -15.82
N LYS A 104 -0.92 24.36 -15.84
CA LYS A 104 -1.94 24.37 -14.79
C LYS A 104 -1.38 23.81 -13.49
N LYS A 105 -2.02 24.15 -12.37
CA LYS A 105 -1.78 23.49 -11.09
C LYS A 105 -2.23 22.04 -11.19
N LYS A 106 -1.36 21.10 -10.85
CA LYS A 106 -1.64 19.67 -10.99
C LYS A 106 -1.52 18.95 -9.67
N VAL A 107 -2.32 17.91 -9.52
CA VAL A 107 -2.17 16.93 -8.43
C VAL A 107 -2.14 15.55 -9.04
N MET A 108 -1.15 14.77 -8.64
CA MET A 108 -1.00 13.38 -9.05
C MET A 108 -1.70 12.46 -8.04
N ILE A 109 -2.39 11.45 -8.54
CA ILE A 109 -3.08 10.43 -7.76
C ILE A 109 -2.49 9.08 -8.14
N LEU A 110 -2.00 8.34 -7.16
CA LEU A 110 -1.52 6.98 -7.35
C LEU A 110 -2.66 5.99 -7.07
N GLY A 111 -2.99 5.16 -8.06
CA GLY A 111 -3.95 4.06 -7.91
C GLY A 111 -3.40 2.90 -7.10
N GLY A 112 -4.10 1.76 -7.13
CA GLY A 112 -3.69 0.55 -6.40
C GLY A 112 -2.98 -0.53 -7.22
N GLY A 113 -3.05 -0.44 -8.55
CA GLY A 113 -2.60 -1.51 -9.44
C GLY A 113 -3.61 -2.67 -9.46
N PRO A 114 -3.18 -3.91 -9.75
CA PRO A 114 -4.10 -5.03 -9.94
C PRO A 114 -4.85 -5.38 -8.65
N ASN A 115 -6.17 -5.57 -8.77
CA ASN A 115 -7.03 -5.96 -7.66
C ASN A 115 -6.61 -7.30 -7.05
N ARG A 116 -6.67 -7.39 -5.72
CA ARG A 116 -6.37 -8.60 -4.93
C ARG A 116 -7.31 -8.66 -3.71
N ILE A 117 -7.39 -9.81 -3.04
CA ILE A 117 -8.14 -9.91 -1.78
C ILE A 117 -7.56 -8.91 -0.77
N GLY A 118 -8.41 -8.05 -0.21
CA GLY A 118 -8.02 -6.94 0.67
C GLY A 118 -7.55 -5.66 -0.04
N GLN A 119 -7.55 -5.65 -1.37
CA GLN A 119 -7.25 -4.50 -2.23
C GLN A 119 -8.12 -4.51 -3.47
N GLY A 120 -9.37 -4.10 -3.31
CA GLY A 120 -10.38 -4.14 -4.36
C GLY A 120 -10.72 -2.77 -4.95
N ILE A 121 -11.94 -2.72 -5.48
CA ILE A 121 -12.51 -1.56 -6.17
C ILE A 121 -12.77 -0.37 -5.22
N GLU A 122 -12.81 -0.60 -3.91
CA GLU A 122 -12.96 0.44 -2.90
C GLU A 122 -11.85 1.50 -2.99
N PHE A 123 -10.62 1.09 -3.30
CA PHE A 123 -9.49 2.00 -3.52
C PHE A 123 -9.54 2.69 -4.88
N ASP A 124 -10.10 2.04 -5.90
CA ASP A 124 -10.34 2.69 -7.18
C ASP A 124 -11.37 3.81 -7.04
N TYR A 125 -12.45 3.56 -6.30
CA TYR A 125 -13.51 4.52 -6.03
C TYR A 125 -12.97 5.81 -5.37
N THR A 126 -12.10 5.68 -4.37
CA THR A 126 -11.50 6.86 -3.70
C THR A 126 -10.59 7.64 -4.65
N CYS A 127 -9.78 6.97 -5.47
CA CYS A 127 -8.96 7.61 -6.50
C CYS A 127 -9.79 8.37 -7.54
N VAL A 128 -10.89 7.77 -8.03
CA VAL A 128 -11.83 8.40 -8.97
C VAL A 128 -12.46 9.65 -8.36
N HIS A 129 -12.96 9.56 -7.12
CA HIS A 129 -13.55 10.70 -6.41
C HIS A 129 -12.55 11.82 -6.16
N ALA A 130 -11.28 11.50 -5.89
CA ALA A 130 -10.23 12.50 -5.78
C ALA A 130 -10.02 13.24 -7.11
N ALA A 131 -10.00 12.52 -8.24
CA ALA A 131 -9.86 13.12 -9.56
C ALA A 131 -11.02 14.06 -9.91
N PHE A 132 -12.24 13.69 -9.52
CA PHE A 132 -13.44 14.54 -9.70
C PHE A 132 -13.38 15.78 -8.80
N ALA A 133 -13.10 15.62 -7.51
CA ALA A 133 -13.01 16.74 -6.58
C ALA A 133 -11.92 17.75 -6.99
N LEU A 134 -10.74 17.26 -7.40
CA LEU A 134 -9.66 18.11 -7.89
C LEU A 134 -10.05 18.88 -9.16
N ARG A 135 -10.79 18.23 -10.07
CA ARG A 135 -11.30 18.85 -11.29
C ARG A 135 -12.28 19.98 -10.96
N ASP A 136 -13.18 19.77 -10.02
CA ASP A 136 -14.16 20.77 -9.56
C ASP A 136 -13.47 21.99 -8.90
N GLU A 137 -12.35 21.75 -8.19
CA GLU A 137 -11.48 22.80 -7.63
C GLU A 137 -10.52 23.44 -8.65
N GLY A 138 -10.60 23.04 -9.92
CA GLY A 138 -9.82 23.63 -11.02
C GLY A 138 -8.37 23.14 -11.14
N TYR A 139 -8.01 22.06 -10.45
CA TYR A 139 -6.74 21.37 -10.61
C TYR A 139 -6.76 20.43 -11.82
N GLU A 140 -5.59 20.27 -12.45
CA GLU A 140 -5.37 19.22 -13.44
C GLU A 140 -5.00 17.92 -12.72
N SER A 141 -5.89 16.93 -12.74
CA SER A 141 -5.66 15.63 -12.12
C SER A 141 -4.84 14.71 -13.02
N ILE A 142 -3.78 14.12 -12.47
CA ILE A 142 -2.93 13.13 -13.14
C ILE A 142 -3.13 11.79 -12.44
N MET A 143 -3.77 10.84 -13.11
CA MET A 143 -3.94 9.48 -12.60
C MET A 143 -2.79 8.60 -13.06
N VAL A 144 -2.21 7.84 -12.14
CA VAL A 144 -1.21 6.81 -12.43
C VAL A 144 -1.75 5.48 -11.90
N ASN A 145 -2.10 4.57 -12.81
CA ASN A 145 -2.59 3.23 -12.46
C ASN A 145 -2.41 2.29 -13.65
N CYS A 146 -2.37 0.97 -13.41
CA CYS A 146 -2.17 -0.05 -14.43
C CYS A 146 -3.22 -1.17 -14.42
N ASN A 147 -4.31 -1.00 -13.66
CA ASN A 147 -5.39 -1.97 -13.65
C ASN A 147 -6.32 -1.73 -14.85
N PRO A 148 -6.47 -2.69 -15.78
CA PRO A 148 -7.33 -2.49 -16.95
C PRO A 148 -8.84 -2.59 -16.63
N GLU A 149 -9.23 -3.05 -15.44
CA GLU A 149 -10.63 -3.31 -15.08
C GLU A 149 -11.33 -2.13 -14.38
N THR A 150 -10.57 -1.08 -14.06
CA THR A 150 -11.00 0.00 -13.16
C THR A 150 -11.48 1.26 -13.86
N VAL A 151 -12.29 2.07 -13.16
CA VAL A 151 -12.76 3.36 -13.68
C VAL A 151 -11.66 4.42 -13.62
N SER A 152 -10.71 4.32 -12.70
CA SER A 152 -9.56 5.25 -12.68
C SER A 152 -8.71 5.20 -13.95
N THR A 153 -8.71 4.07 -14.67
CA THR A 153 -7.98 3.88 -15.93
C THR A 153 -8.84 4.13 -17.17
N ASP A 154 -10.03 4.70 -16.99
CA ASP A 154 -10.75 5.34 -18.09
C ASP A 154 -10.16 6.74 -18.36
N TYR A 155 -10.03 7.11 -19.63
CA TYR A 155 -9.38 8.35 -20.06
C TYR A 155 -10.21 9.60 -19.75
N ASP A 156 -11.49 9.45 -19.39
CA ASP A 156 -12.39 10.55 -19.03
C ASP A 156 -12.41 10.87 -17.52
N THR A 157 -11.89 9.98 -16.68
CA THR A 157 -11.84 10.11 -15.22
C THR A 157 -10.87 11.18 -14.74
N SER A 158 -9.70 11.31 -15.38
CA SER A 158 -8.69 12.32 -15.04
C SER A 158 -8.37 13.22 -16.24
N ASN A 159 -7.65 14.31 -16.01
CA ASN A 159 -7.17 15.14 -17.13
C ASN A 159 -6.04 14.46 -17.90
N LYS A 160 -5.26 13.62 -17.21
CA LYS A 160 -4.19 12.81 -17.78
C LYS A 160 -4.15 11.45 -17.10
N LEU A 161 -4.09 10.40 -17.89
CA LEU A 161 -3.93 9.03 -17.43
C LEU A 161 -2.59 8.48 -17.92
N TYR A 162 -1.74 8.06 -16.98
CA TYR A 162 -0.53 7.29 -17.24
C TYR A 162 -0.78 5.83 -16.86
N PHE A 163 -0.80 4.96 -17.87
CA PHE A 163 -0.97 3.52 -17.69
C PHE A 163 0.35 2.85 -17.31
N GLU A 164 0.84 3.20 -16.12
CA GLU A 164 2.19 2.83 -15.68
C GLU A 164 2.16 1.94 -14.44
N PRO A 165 3.18 1.08 -14.27
CA PRO A 165 3.39 0.39 -13.00
C PRO A 165 3.54 1.39 -11.85
N LEU A 166 3.01 1.04 -10.69
CA LEU A 166 3.15 1.84 -9.47
C LEU A 166 4.47 1.56 -8.77
N THR A 167 5.58 1.89 -9.43
CA THR A 167 6.92 1.79 -8.87
C THR A 167 7.52 3.18 -8.64
N VAL A 168 8.54 3.24 -7.79
CA VAL A 168 9.28 4.50 -7.55
C VAL A 168 9.91 5.02 -8.83
N GLU A 169 10.46 4.16 -9.68
CA GLU A 169 11.05 4.56 -10.96
C GLU A 169 10.03 5.27 -11.87
N ASP A 170 8.87 4.65 -12.07
CA ASP A 170 7.86 5.11 -13.02
C ASP A 170 7.19 6.39 -12.50
N VAL A 171 6.82 6.40 -11.21
CA VAL A 171 6.21 7.58 -10.56
C VAL A 171 7.16 8.77 -10.56
N LEU A 172 8.45 8.58 -10.27
CA LEU A 172 9.43 9.67 -10.34
C LEU A 172 9.59 10.19 -11.77
N THR A 173 9.59 9.32 -12.76
CA THR A 173 9.69 9.71 -14.17
C THR A 173 8.53 10.62 -14.58
N ILE A 174 7.30 10.30 -14.15
CA ILE A 174 6.13 11.16 -14.40
C ILE A 174 6.21 12.44 -13.56
N TYR A 175 6.60 12.36 -12.29
CA TYR A 175 6.66 13.50 -11.38
C TYR A 175 7.67 14.56 -11.83
N GLU A 176 8.87 14.14 -12.26
CA GLU A 176 9.92 15.04 -12.76
C GLU A 176 9.49 15.76 -14.05
N LYS A 177 8.73 15.07 -14.90
CA LYS A 177 8.17 15.61 -16.14
C LYS A 177 7.02 16.59 -15.88
N GLU A 178 6.00 16.15 -15.14
CA GLU A 178 4.75 16.91 -14.97
C GLU A 178 4.85 18.01 -13.92
N ARG A 179 5.77 17.86 -12.95
CA ARG A 179 6.01 18.76 -11.82
C ARG A 179 4.70 19.17 -11.12
N PRO A 180 3.92 18.21 -10.61
CA PRO A 180 2.69 18.53 -9.90
C PRO A 180 2.98 19.28 -8.58
N GLU A 181 1.97 19.97 -8.04
CA GLU A 181 2.07 20.59 -6.71
C GLU A 181 2.28 19.54 -5.61
N GLY A 182 1.75 18.33 -5.81
CA GLY A 182 2.04 17.18 -4.99
C GLY A 182 1.33 15.91 -5.44
N VAL A 183 1.49 14.86 -4.64
CA VAL A 183 1.02 13.50 -4.93
C VAL A 183 0.16 12.97 -3.77
N ILE A 184 -0.99 12.40 -4.10
CA ILE A 184 -1.86 11.65 -3.18
C ILE A 184 -1.49 10.18 -3.27
N VAL A 185 -1.14 9.58 -2.12
CA VAL A 185 -0.65 8.19 -2.00
C VAL A 185 -1.55 7.30 -1.13
N GLN A 186 -2.52 7.89 -0.43
CA GLN A 186 -3.33 7.22 0.60
C GLN A 186 -4.55 6.48 0.02
N PHE A 187 -4.97 6.83 -1.19
CA PHE A 187 -6.24 6.35 -1.75
C PHE A 187 -6.12 5.03 -2.51
N GLY A 188 -4.94 4.69 -3.04
CA GLY A 188 -4.72 3.45 -3.79
C GLY A 188 -4.39 2.22 -2.94
N GLY A 189 -4.57 2.27 -1.61
CA GLY A 189 -4.26 1.16 -0.71
C GLY A 189 -2.74 0.95 -0.51
N GLN A 190 -2.32 -0.29 -0.22
CA GLN A 190 -0.94 -0.53 0.25
C GLN A 190 0.13 -0.27 -0.83
N THR A 191 -0.19 -0.43 -2.11
CA THR A 191 0.81 -0.27 -3.20
C THR A 191 1.47 1.12 -3.18
N PRO A 192 0.71 2.23 -3.22
CA PRO A 192 1.28 3.58 -3.09
C PRO A 192 1.78 3.90 -1.68
N LEU A 193 1.16 3.38 -0.62
CA LEU A 193 1.62 3.58 0.77
C LEU A 193 3.04 3.02 0.97
N ASN A 194 3.33 1.83 0.43
CA ASN A 194 4.64 1.17 0.55
C ASN A 194 5.79 1.97 -0.09
N ILE A 195 5.51 2.77 -1.11
CA ILE A 195 6.52 3.56 -1.82
C ILE A 195 6.55 5.02 -1.37
N ALA A 196 5.62 5.46 -0.51
CA ALA A 196 5.44 6.86 -0.14
C ALA A 196 6.69 7.49 0.48
N GLU A 197 7.40 6.78 1.37
CA GLU A 197 8.64 7.31 1.93
C GLU A 197 9.75 7.39 0.88
N GLU A 198 9.92 6.35 0.07
CA GLU A 198 10.98 6.36 -0.94
C GLU A 198 10.75 7.48 -1.96
N LEU A 199 9.49 7.76 -2.32
CA LEU A 199 9.12 8.91 -3.14
C LEU A 199 9.52 10.23 -2.46
N LYS A 200 9.19 10.39 -1.17
CA LYS A 200 9.55 11.57 -0.39
C LYS A 200 11.06 11.77 -0.31
N ASP A 201 11.83 10.71 -0.06
CA ASP A 201 13.30 10.75 0.00
C ASP A 201 13.94 11.15 -1.34
N ASN A 202 13.21 10.97 -2.45
CA ASN A 202 13.59 11.44 -3.78
C ASN A 202 13.00 12.82 -4.14
N GLY A 203 12.39 13.54 -3.18
CA GLY A 203 11.94 14.92 -3.34
C GLY A 203 10.49 15.07 -3.81
N VAL A 204 9.69 14.01 -3.79
CA VAL A 204 8.26 14.09 -4.09
C VAL A 204 7.51 14.77 -2.93
N ASN A 205 6.69 15.76 -3.25
CA ASN A 205 5.80 16.40 -2.27
C ASN A 205 4.53 15.56 -2.09
N VAL A 206 4.51 14.72 -1.05
CA VAL A 206 3.31 13.95 -0.69
C VAL A 206 2.31 14.85 0.04
N LEU A 207 1.08 14.91 -0.47
CA LEU A 207 -0.02 15.68 0.11
C LEU A 207 -0.77 14.84 1.15
N GLY A 208 -1.46 15.51 2.08
CA GLY A 208 -2.23 14.84 3.14
C GLY A 208 -1.36 14.32 4.28
N THR A 209 -1.77 13.20 4.89
CA THR A 209 -1.03 12.54 5.99
C THR A 209 0.38 12.18 5.51
N SER A 210 1.39 12.59 6.27
CA SER A 210 2.78 12.46 5.81
C SER A 210 3.27 11.01 5.81
N PRO A 211 4.24 10.65 4.95
CA PRO A 211 4.85 9.32 4.94
C PRO A 211 5.39 8.88 6.31
N GLU A 212 5.91 9.80 7.12
CA GLU A 212 6.33 9.48 8.49
C GLU A 212 5.18 9.13 9.41
N SER A 213 4.05 9.82 9.31
CA SER A 213 2.83 9.51 10.07
C SER A 213 2.26 8.15 9.65
N ILE A 214 2.27 7.85 8.34
CA ILE A 214 1.86 6.55 7.79
C ILE A 214 2.77 5.44 8.33
N ARG A 215 4.10 5.61 8.24
CA ARG A 215 5.05 4.63 8.77
C ARG A 215 4.94 4.47 10.28
N PHE A 216 4.77 5.57 11.01
CA PHE A 216 4.58 5.54 12.47
C PHE A 216 3.35 4.71 12.83
N ALA A 217 2.30 4.80 12.02
CA ALA A 217 1.08 4.04 12.22
C ALA A 217 1.22 2.54 11.91
N GLU A 218 1.97 2.20 10.86
CA GLU A 218 2.26 0.81 10.51
C GLU A 218 3.22 0.14 11.52
N ASP A 219 4.07 0.93 12.20
CA ASP A 219 4.91 0.45 13.29
C ASP A 219 4.08 0.18 14.56
N ARG A 220 3.70 -1.08 14.74
CA ARG A 220 2.84 -1.54 15.84
C ARG A 220 3.41 -1.27 17.23
N GLU A 221 4.74 -1.32 17.40
CA GLU A 221 5.35 -1.10 18.71
C GLU A 221 5.25 0.37 19.10
N ARG A 222 5.66 1.26 18.19
CA ARG A 222 5.54 2.71 18.38
C ARG A 222 4.10 3.16 18.54
N PHE A 223 3.20 2.57 17.74
CA PHE A 223 1.77 2.85 17.85
C PHE A 223 1.23 2.44 19.22
N ARG A 224 1.55 1.24 19.70
CA ARG A 224 1.12 0.77 21.01
C ARG A 224 1.59 1.68 22.13
N GLU A 225 2.87 2.05 22.15
CA GLU A 225 3.42 2.98 23.14
C GLU A 225 2.63 4.29 23.15
N LYS A 226 2.25 4.77 21.97
CA LYS A 226 1.48 6.00 21.83
C LYS A 226 0.05 5.87 22.33
N VAL A 227 -0.64 4.80 21.95
CA VAL A 227 -2.00 4.50 22.42
C VAL A 227 -2.04 4.40 23.96
N ILE A 228 -1.05 3.73 24.56
CA ILE A 228 -0.90 3.65 26.02
C ILE A 228 -0.72 5.06 26.61
N SER A 229 0.09 5.92 25.99
CA SER A 229 0.27 7.30 26.46
C SER A 229 -0.99 8.17 26.37
N LEU A 230 -1.94 7.79 25.50
CA LEU A 230 -3.24 8.45 25.36
C LEU A 230 -4.32 7.89 26.31
N ASP A 231 -3.96 6.93 27.19
CA ASP A 231 -4.89 6.21 28.07
C ASP A 231 -6.04 5.53 27.30
N ILE A 232 -5.76 5.10 26.06
CA ILE A 232 -6.69 4.36 25.23
C ILE A 232 -6.46 2.87 25.47
N PRO A 233 -7.48 2.09 25.87
CA PRO A 233 -7.33 0.67 26.13
C PRO A 233 -6.97 -0.13 24.87
N GLN A 234 -6.03 -1.06 24.98
CA GLN A 234 -5.68 -2.04 23.95
C GLN A 234 -5.66 -3.44 24.59
N PRO A 235 -5.97 -4.52 23.85
CA PRO A 235 -5.71 -5.88 24.32
C PRO A 235 -4.24 -6.05 24.68
N GLU A 236 -3.97 -6.86 25.70
CA GLU A 236 -2.59 -7.21 26.04
C GLU A 236 -1.95 -7.97 24.89
N SER A 237 -0.77 -7.52 24.46
CA SER A 237 -0.08 -8.09 23.30
C SER A 237 1.42 -8.19 23.51
N SER A 238 2.09 -9.01 22.70
CA SER A 238 3.54 -9.11 22.65
C SER A 238 4.00 -9.78 21.35
N THR A 239 5.29 -9.66 21.08
CA THR A 239 5.95 -10.25 19.91
C THR A 239 6.88 -11.37 20.34
N ALA A 240 6.79 -12.54 19.71
CA ALA A 240 7.62 -13.71 19.96
C ALA A 240 8.46 -14.07 18.72
N ARG A 241 9.76 -14.35 18.90
CA ARG A 241 10.67 -14.82 17.86
C ARG A 241 11.05 -16.30 18.00
N SER A 242 10.69 -16.92 19.12
CA SER A 242 10.90 -18.33 19.37
C SER A 242 9.64 -18.98 19.94
N LEU A 243 9.62 -20.31 19.94
CA LEU A 243 8.53 -21.05 20.56
C LEU A 243 8.49 -20.81 22.08
N GLU A 244 9.67 -20.74 22.69
CA GLU A 244 9.85 -20.51 24.12
C GLU A 244 9.30 -19.13 24.52
N GLU A 245 9.68 -18.08 23.78
CA GLU A 245 9.12 -16.73 23.98
C GLU A 245 7.60 -16.71 23.80
N ALA A 246 7.07 -17.43 22.80
CA ALA A 246 5.63 -17.49 22.55
C ALA A 246 4.87 -18.09 23.74
N VAL A 247 5.41 -19.16 24.33
CA VAL A 247 4.81 -19.82 25.51
C VAL A 247 4.93 -18.92 26.76
N GLU A 248 6.06 -18.25 26.96
CA GLU A 248 6.23 -17.29 28.06
C GLU A 248 5.23 -16.12 27.95
N ILE A 249 5.06 -15.57 26.76
CA ILE A 249 4.09 -14.52 26.47
C ILE A 249 2.66 -15.03 26.71
N ALA A 250 2.34 -16.23 26.24
CA ALA A 250 1.02 -16.84 26.43
C ALA A 250 0.67 -17.02 27.90
N ASN A 251 1.62 -17.48 28.72
CA ASN A 251 1.42 -17.63 30.17
C ASN A 251 1.24 -16.29 30.90
N ARG A 252 1.77 -15.19 30.33
CA ARG A 252 1.60 -13.85 30.88
C ARG A 252 0.24 -13.24 30.51
N ILE A 253 -0.19 -13.41 29.25
CA ILE A 253 -1.42 -12.81 28.71
C ILE A 253 -2.67 -13.63 29.08
N ASP A 254 -2.49 -14.94 29.27
CA ASP A 254 -3.51 -15.98 29.44
C ASP A 254 -4.32 -16.26 28.15
N TYR A 255 -4.89 -17.47 28.06
CA TYR A 255 -5.67 -17.91 26.90
C TYR A 255 -7.14 -17.47 27.00
N PRO A 256 -7.86 -17.29 25.86
CA PRO A 256 -7.41 -17.50 24.48
C PRO A 256 -6.59 -16.35 23.89
N LEU A 257 -5.75 -16.70 22.91
CA LEU A 257 -4.83 -15.80 22.22
C LEU A 257 -5.14 -15.74 20.72
N MET A 258 -5.04 -14.56 20.14
CA MET A 258 -4.96 -14.38 18.70
C MET A 258 -3.49 -14.38 18.29
N VAL A 259 -3.07 -15.37 17.51
CA VAL A 259 -1.70 -15.46 16.99
C VAL A 259 -1.69 -15.18 15.51
N ARG A 260 -0.78 -14.29 15.07
CA ARG A 260 -0.66 -13.87 13.67
C ARG A 260 0.80 -13.75 13.22
N PRO A 261 1.14 -14.15 11.99
CA PRO A 261 2.46 -13.89 11.44
C PRO A 261 2.59 -12.40 11.09
N SER A 262 3.78 -11.83 11.24
CA SER A 262 4.02 -10.39 10.98
C SER A 262 4.06 -10.01 9.49
N PHE A 263 4.10 -10.97 8.55
CA PHE A 263 4.32 -10.72 7.12
C PHE A 263 3.07 -10.82 6.22
N VAL A 264 1.88 -11.03 6.80
CA VAL A 264 0.65 -11.36 6.07
C VAL A 264 -0.43 -10.28 6.23
N LEU A 265 -1.07 -9.96 5.12
CA LEU A 265 -2.26 -9.10 5.03
C LEU A 265 -3.54 -9.94 4.93
N GLY A 266 -4.68 -9.36 5.30
CA GLY A 266 -6.00 -9.99 5.14
C GLY A 266 -6.24 -11.20 6.04
N GLY A 267 -5.68 -11.21 7.25
CA GLY A 267 -5.89 -12.28 8.23
C GLY A 267 -5.32 -13.65 7.87
N ARG A 268 -4.54 -13.76 6.79
CA ARG A 268 -4.05 -15.05 6.29
C ARG A 268 -3.07 -15.68 7.28
N GLY A 269 -3.44 -16.82 7.85
CA GLY A 269 -2.62 -17.51 8.86
C GLY A 269 -2.84 -17.01 10.29
N MET A 270 -3.80 -16.12 10.53
CA MET A 270 -4.27 -15.81 11.88
C MET A 270 -4.97 -17.03 12.49
N LYS A 271 -4.76 -17.27 13.78
CA LYS A 271 -5.39 -18.38 14.48
C LYS A 271 -5.70 -18.02 15.92
N ILE A 272 -6.91 -18.35 16.35
CA ILE A 272 -7.29 -18.30 17.76
C ILE A 272 -6.77 -19.58 18.42
N ILE A 273 -5.99 -19.39 19.48
CA ILE A 273 -5.30 -20.44 20.22
C ILE A 273 -5.89 -20.46 21.63
N TYR A 274 -6.43 -21.60 22.04
CA TYR A 274 -7.08 -21.77 23.34
C TYR A 274 -6.19 -22.46 24.38
N ASP A 275 -5.06 -23.02 23.95
CA ASP A 275 -4.20 -23.84 24.81
C ASP A 275 -2.75 -23.91 24.28
N GLU A 276 -1.82 -24.27 25.17
CA GLU A 276 -0.39 -24.35 24.88
C GLU A 276 -0.01 -25.42 23.85
N LEU A 277 -0.73 -26.56 23.80
CA LEU A 277 -0.45 -27.60 22.81
C LEU A 277 -0.73 -27.08 21.40
N THR A 278 -1.85 -26.37 21.23
CA THR A 278 -2.22 -25.73 19.97
C THR A 278 -1.24 -24.62 19.61
N LEU A 279 -0.78 -23.80 20.58
CA LEU A 279 0.26 -22.80 20.38
C LEU A 279 1.55 -23.42 19.85
N ARG A 280 2.03 -24.48 20.51
CA ARG A 280 3.27 -25.17 20.16
C ARG A 280 3.23 -25.75 18.75
N ARG A 281 2.09 -26.32 18.34
CA ARG A 281 1.91 -26.84 16.98
C ARG A 281 1.95 -25.71 15.96
N TYR A 282 1.17 -24.64 16.19
CA TYR A 282 1.12 -23.49 15.29
C TYR A 282 2.50 -22.83 15.14
N ALA A 283 3.20 -22.56 16.24
CA ALA A 283 4.51 -21.91 16.21
C ALA A 283 5.55 -22.74 15.46
N LYS A 284 5.55 -24.07 15.59
CA LYS A 284 6.44 -24.94 14.80
C LYS A 284 6.17 -24.85 13.31
N GLU A 285 4.90 -24.84 12.91
CA GLU A 285 4.51 -24.68 11.50
C GLU A 285 4.90 -23.28 10.98
N ALA A 286 4.60 -22.23 11.74
CA ALA A 286 4.88 -20.85 11.37
C ALA A 286 6.39 -20.57 11.24
N ILE A 287 7.20 -21.05 12.19
CA ILE A 287 8.67 -20.88 12.17
C ILE A 287 9.31 -21.64 11.00
N GLN A 288 8.78 -22.81 10.62
CA GLN A 288 9.29 -23.53 9.43
C GLN A 288 9.02 -22.78 8.13
N VAL A 289 7.90 -22.06 8.05
CA VAL A 289 7.50 -21.30 6.86
C VAL A 289 8.21 -19.95 6.79
N SER A 290 8.49 -19.32 7.94
CA SER A 290 9.14 -18.00 7.99
C SER A 290 9.97 -17.82 9.28
N PRO A 291 11.23 -18.29 9.30
CA PRO A 291 12.09 -18.20 10.47
C PRO A 291 12.46 -16.76 10.86
N GLU A 292 12.46 -15.85 9.88
CA GLU A 292 12.92 -14.47 10.05
C GLU A 292 11.84 -13.54 10.61
N TYR A 293 10.57 -13.96 10.57
CA TYR A 293 9.44 -13.10 10.91
C TYR A 293 8.90 -13.44 12.30
N PRO A 294 8.77 -12.44 13.19
CA PRO A 294 8.19 -12.67 14.50
C PRO A 294 6.69 -13.02 14.41
N MET A 295 6.21 -13.74 15.42
CA MET A 295 4.79 -13.99 15.69
C MET A 295 4.25 -12.92 16.62
N LEU A 296 3.10 -12.34 16.28
CA LEU A 296 2.37 -11.44 17.17
C LEU A 296 1.34 -12.25 17.94
N ILE A 297 1.28 -12.03 19.25
CA ILE A 297 0.39 -12.72 20.17
C ILE A 297 -0.40 -11.65 20.92
N ASP A 298 -1.70 -11.62 20.68
CA ASP A 298 -2.64 -10.66 21.27
C ASP A 298 -3.66 -11.42 22.13
N ARG A 299 -4.13 -10.83 23.24
CA ARG A 299 -5.25 -11.39 24.01
C ARG A 299 -6.49 -11.39 23.12
N PHE A 300 -7.11 -12.55 22.95
CA PHE A 300 -8.35 -12.63 22.21
C PHE A 300 -9.50 -12.12 23.08
N LEU A 301 -10.22 -11.10 22.60
CA LEU A 301 -11.39 -10.57 23.28
C LEU A 301 -12.61 -11.41 22.89
N GLU A 302 -12.92 -12.43 23.68
CA GLU A 302 -14.09 -13.28 23.43
C GLU A 302 -15.39 -12.49 23.54
N ASN A 303 -16.34 -12.81 22.65
CA ASN A 303 -17.66 -12.18 22.58
C ASN A 303 -17.63 -10.64 22.41
N ALA A 304 -16.55 -10.09 21.88
CA ALA A 304 -16.44 -8.67 21.65
C ALA A 304 -17.18 -8.24 20.38
N ILE A 305 -17.93 -7.14 20.45
CA ILE A 305 -18.51 -6.51 19.27
C ILE A 305 -17.39 -5.74 18.57
N GLU A 306 -17.16 -6.02 17.29
CA GLU A 306 -16.22 -5.28 16.47
C GLU A 306 -16.91 -4.07 15.82
N THR A 307 -16.20 -2.95 15.72
CA THR A 307 -16.73 -1.73 15.10
C THR A 307 -15.63 -0.99 14.36
N GLU A 308 -16.01 -0.40 13.24
CA GLU A 308 -15.14 0.41 12.41
C GLU A 308 -15.61 1.85 12.36
N VAL A 309 -14.64 2.75 12.27
CA VAL A 309 -14.88 4.19 12.20
C VAL A 309 -14.11 4.76 11.04
N ASP A 310 -14.84 5.39 10.12
CA ASP A 310 -14.26 6.23 9.09
C ASP A 310 -14.39 7.69 9.49
N ALA A 311 -13.26 8.40 9.49
CA ALA A 311 -13.20 9.81 9.84
C ALA A 311 -12.31 10.60 8.87
N LEU A 312 -12.55 11.90 8.80
CA LEU A 312 -11.76 12.87 8.05
C LEU A 312 -11.13 13.86 9.01
N SER A 313 -9.85 14.16 8.85
CA SER A 313 -9.13 15.15 9.66
C SER A 313 -8.48 16.22 8.78
N ASP A 314 -8.56 17.48 9.19
CA ASP A 314 -7.81 18.59 8.56
C ASP A 314 -6.49 18.92 9.28
N GLY A 315 -6.11 18.07 10.26
CA GLY A 315 -4.97 18.27 11.15
C GLY A 315 -5.30 19.02 12.45
N ASN A 316 -6.46 19.68 12.52
CA ASN A 316 -6.95 20.37 13.72
C ASN A 316 -8.26 19.78 14.24
N LYS A 317 -9.22 19.57 13.36
CA LYS A 317 -10.54 19.00 13.61
C LYS A 317 -10.64 17.66 12.91
N THR A 318 -11.33 16.75 13.57
CA THR A 318 -11.68 15.45 13.03
C THR A 318 -13.20 15.38 12.93
N PHE A 319 -13.70 14.85 11.83
CA PHE A 319 -15.11 14.60 11.58
C PHE A 319 -15.30 13.10 11.43
N VAL A 320 -16.01 12.49 12.39
CA VAL A 320 -16.39 11.08 12.32
C VAL A 320 -17.55 10.97 11.34
N ALA A 321 -17.30 10.34 10.19
CA ALA A 321 -18.27 10.26 9.11
C ALA A 321 -19.24 9.08 9.30
N ALA A 322 -18.71 7.94 9.74
CA ALA A 322 -19.49 6.75 10.00
C ALA A 322 -18.88 5.92 11.15
N ILE A 323 -19.75 5.37 11.98
CA ILE A 323 -19.44 4.28 12.91
C ILE A 323 -20.24 3.08 12.43
N MET A 324 -19.57 1.95 12.22
CA MET A 324 -20.13 0.72 11.66
C MET A 324 -20.06 -0.36 12.72
N GLU A 325 -21.17 -1.04 12.98
CA GLU A 325 -21.23 -2.18 13.89
C GLU A 325 -21.18 -3.48 13.08
N HIS A 326 -20.25 -4.38 13.39
CA HIS A 326 -20.19 -5.69 12.75
C HIS A 326 -21.28 -6.61 13.30
N ILE A 327 -21.84 -7.46 12.43
CA ILE A 327 -22.77 -8.52 12.80
C ILE A 327 -22.01 -9.67 13.46
N GLU A 328 -20.89 -10.06 12.85
CA GLU A 328 -19.95 -11.02 13.41
C GLU A 328 -19.16 -10.40 14.57
N LEU A 329 -18.84 -11.23 15.57
CA LEU A 329 -18.02 -10.83 16.71
C LEU A 329 -16.53 -10.82 16.32
N ALA A 330 -15.73 -10.12 17.11
CA ALA A 330 -14.29 -10.02 16.91
C ALA A 330 -13.66 -11.41 16.76
N GLY A 331 -12.86 -11.58 15.70
CA GLY A 331 -12.26 -12.87 15.31
C GLY A 331 -12.62 -13.32 13.90
N VAL A 332 -13.68 -12.76 13.32
CA VAL A 332 -13.90 -12.74 11.87
C VAL A 332 -13.26 -11.47 11.31
N HIS A 333 -12.55 -11.56 10.18
CA HIS A 333 -11.89 -10.40 9.59
C HIS A 333 -12.94 -9.38 9.15
N SER A 334 -12.73 -8.10 9.46
CA SER A 334 -13.60 -6.98 9.05
C SER A 334 -14.06 -7.04 7.60
N GLY A 335 -13.14 -7.27 6.66
CA GLY A 335 -13.45 -7.41 5.24
C GLY A 335 -14.36 -8.61 4.87
N ASP A 336 -14.55 -9.57 5.78
CA ASP A 336 -15.47 -10.71 5.62
C ASP A 336 -16.76 -10.55 6.47
N SER A 337 -16.80 -9.57 7.38
CA SER A 337 -17.92 -9.33 8.28
C SER A 337 -19.00 -8.49 7.61
N ALA A 338 -20.26 -8.81 7.86
CA ALA A 338 -21.35 -7.89 7.55
C ALA A 338 -21.37 -6.75 8.58
N CYS A 339 -21.75 -5.54 8.16
CA CYS A 339 -21.85 -4.39 9.06
C CYS A 339 -23.16 -3.61 8.88
N VAL A 340 -23.51 -2.82 9.91
CA VAL A 340 -24.71 -1.96 9.91
C VAL A 340 -24.35 -0.53 10.25
N ILE A 341 -24.93 0.40 9.49
CA ILE A 341 -24.82 1.85 9.69
C ILE A 341 -26.25 2.44 9.74
N PRO A 342 -26.64 3.18 10.79
CA PRO A 342 -25.89 3.39 12.04
C PRO A 342 -25.86 2.12 12.92
N PRO A 343 -25.00 2.08 13.96
CA PRO A 343 -24.97 1.00 14.95
C PRO A 343 -26.34 0.74 15.57
N ARG A 344 -26.62 -0.51 15.93
CA ARG A 344 -27.92 -0.98 16.44
C ARG A 344 -27.89 -1.37 17.91
N THR A 345 -26.79 -1.98 18.38
CA THR A 345 -26.69 -2.52 19.74
C THR A 345 -25.64 -1.82 20.59
N ILE A 346 -24.71 -1.08 19.96
CA ILE A 346 -23.70 -0.29 20.66
C ILE A 346 -24.39 0.82 21.48
N LYS A 347 -24.05 0.90 22.77
CA LYS A 347 -24.55 1.93 23.68
C LYS A 347 -23.98 3.31 23.35
N GLU A 348 -24.77 4.35 23.60
CA GLU A 348 -24.35 5.75 23.40
C GLU A 348 -23.02 6.09 24.08
N GLU A 349 -22.82 5.63 25.32
CA GLU A 349 -21.57 5.85 26.07
C GLU A 349 -20.33 5.28 25.35
N HIS A 350 -20.50 4.19 24.60
CA HIS A 350 -19.42 3.59 23.81
C HIS A 350 -19.21 4.35 22.50
N LEU A 351 -20.28 4.84 21.85
CA LEU A 351 -20.18 5.70 20.67
C LEU A 351 -19.42 6.99 20.99
N GLU A 352 -19.79 7.69 22.07
CA GLU A 352 -19.07 8.89 22.54
C GLU A 352 -17.60 8.60 22.84
N THR A 353 -17.32 7.42 23.42
CA THR A 353 -15.94 6.98 23.70
C THR A 353 -15.16 6.72 22.42
N ILE A 354 -15.77 6.05 21.45
CA ILE A 354 -15.19 5.76 20.13
C ILE A 354 -14.87 7.07 19.39
N GLU A 355 -15.80 8.01 19.36
CA GLU A 355 -15.55 9.33 18.75
C GLU A 355 -14.40 10.04 19.47
N LYS A 356 -14.43 10.09 20.81
CA LYS A 356 -13.36 10.71 21.60
C LYS A 356 -11.99 10.09 21.32
N TYR A 357 -11.90 8.77 21.20
CA TYR A 357 -10.64 8.09 20.86
C TYR A 357 -10.22 8.40 19.43
N THR A 358 -11.15 8.42 18.48
CA THR A 358 -10.88 8.74 17.08
C THR A 358 -10.26 10.13 16.92
N HIS A 359 -10.83 11.14 17.59
CA HIS A 359 -10.28 12.49 17.60
C HIS A 359 -8.87 12.57 18.22
N GLN A 360 -8.63 11.85 19.31
CA GLN A 360 -7.31 11.84 19.96
C GLN A 360 -6.26 11.19 19.08
N ILE A 361 -6.59 10.05 18.46
CA ILE A 361 -5.68 9.32 17.58
C ILE A 361 -5.38 10.13 16.32
N ALA A 362 -6.42 10.67 15.66
CA ALA A 362 -6.24 11.49 14.45
C ALA A 362 -5.34 12.71 14.72
N LYS A 363 -5.53 13.38 15.85
CA LYS A 363 -4.69 14.51 16.27
C LYS A 363 -3.25 14.09 16.56
N GLU A 364 -3.05 13.01 17.29
CA GLU A 364 -1.72 12.55 17.69
C GLU A 364 -0.90 12.04 16.50
N LEU A 365 -1.55 11.35 15.57
CA LEU A 365 -0.96 10.89 14.32
C LEU A 365 -0.82 12.00 13.28
N LYS A 366 -1.34 13.20 13.58
CA LYS A 366 -1.35 14.38 12.68
C LYS A 366 -1.97 14.05 11.32
N VAL A 367 -3.11 13.35 11.35
CA VAL A 367 -3.83 12.95 10.15
C VAL A 367 -4.33 14.18 9.40
N VAL A 368 -4.10 14.20 8.10
CA VAL A 368 -4.64 15.18 7.15
C VAL A 368 -5.22 14.39 5.97
N GLY A 369 -6.54 14.22 5.96
CA GLY A 369 -7.23 13.30 5.06
C GLY A 369 -8.03 12.26 5.83
N LEU A 370 -8.22 11.09 5.22
CA LEU A 370 -9.00 9.99 5.77
C LEU A 370 -8.21 9.24 6.85
N ILE A 371 -8.94 8.63 7.77
CA ILE A 371 -8.45 7.64 8.73
C ILE A 371 -9.57 6.63 8.98
N ASN A 372 -9.20 5.36 8.99
CA ASN A 372 -10.07 4.25 9.41
C ASN A 372 -9.54 3.68 10.72
N ILE A 373 -10.39 3.46 11.73
CA ILE A 373 -10.00 2.85 13.01
C ILE A 373 -10.96 1.72 13.36
N GLN A 374 -10.41 0.58 13.76
CA GLN A 374 -11.15 -0.58 14.23
C GLN A 374 -11.07 -0.68 15.76
N TYR A 375 -12.23 -0.78 16.40
CA TYR A 375 -12.38 -0.96 17.84
C TYR A 375 -13.09 -2.29 18.14
N ALA A 376 -12.91 -2.77 19.37
CA ALA A 376 -13.64 -3.90 19.92
C ALA A 376 -14.27 -3.49 21.27
N ILE A 377 -15.52 -3.87 21.49
CA ILE A 377 -16.25 -3.59 22.72
C ILE A 377 -16.42 -4.90 23.48
N CYS A 378 -15.78 -4.99 24.66
CA CYS A 378 -15.81 -6.17 25.52
C CYS A 378 -15.93 -5.73 26.99
N ASP A 379 -16.73 -6.43 27.78
CA ASP A 379 -16.91 -6.15 29.22
C ASP A 379 -17.19 -4.66 29.54
N ASN A 380 -18.07 -4.04 28.75
CA ASN A 380 -18.43 -2.62 28.85
C ASN A 380 -17.25 -1.64 28.67
N LYS A 381 -16.22 -2.05 27.94
CA LYS A 381 -15.03 -1.25 27.66
C LYS A 381 -14.70 -1.26 26.18
N VAL A 382 -14.33 -0.09 25.66
CA VAL A 382 -13.89 0.09 24.27
C VAL A 382 -12.38 -0.09 24.21
N TYR A 383 -11.94 -1.01 23.37
CA TYR A 383 -10.55 -1.30 23.08
C TYR A 383 -10.23 -0.92 21.65
N ILE A 384 -9.04 -0.38 21.40
CA ILE A 384 -8.52 -0.25 20.04
C ILE A 384 -7.91 -1.57 19.57
N TRP A 385 -8.27 -1.98 18.35
CA TRP A 385 -7.80 -3.21 17.75
C TRP A 385 -6.69 -2.95 16.72
N THR A 386 -7.02 -2.17 15.68
CA THR A 386 -6.10 -1.77 14.61
C THR A 386 -6.66 -0.52 13.91
N PHE A 387 -5.94 0.04 12.93
CA PHE A 387 -6.38 1.19 12.14
C PHE A 387 -5.60 1.24 10.82
N PHE A 388 -6.08 2.04 9.87
CA PHE A 388 -5.48 2.26 8.55
C PHE A 388 -5.49 3.77 8.22
N LEU A 389 -4.45 4.27 7.54
CA LEU A 389 -4.24 5.69 7.18
C LEU A 389 -4.24 5.92 5.67
#